data_AF-A0A6P0NG66-F1
#
_entry.id   AF-A0A6P0NG66-F1
#
_cell.length_a   1.000
_cell.length_b   1.000
_cell.length_c   1.000
_cell.angle_alpha   90.00
_cell.angle_beta   90.00
_cell.angle_gamma   90.00
#
_symmetry.space_group_name_H-M   'P 1'
#
loop_
_entity.id
_entity.type
_entity.pdbx_description
1 polymer ?
#
loop_
_entity_poly.entity_id
_entity_poly.type
_entity_poly.pdbx_seq_one_letter_code
_entity_poly.pdbx_strand_id
1 'polypeptide(L)'
;MSQEDIISIALLLPAPDIEALLEGRIIAAIPQLFINPGRKFVLYPSTLSSNTLSSNTLSVEQYYRPSFQEIAQKSLTVLNSETVLIKVWARCELCQHLKKTESLENLSPLTVWTAAGLQARLEKQQRIFLAYLRVYQFPKVIEVARNNTSQPLGKFVSLGDNIRVTEDWPVLSDRIFSQRRHQLENRLPPLYPELEELQSQIANLAITNPAAKALDEEIKKFIGWSSNKQLTSFNPDLAWINTIAALGNRSKELDQGKTNYQAGTDFENIVRDSLKFLGFTIDHAHKGGAGGLDLFCSKPYPLVGECKAGKKIPNDTAVQLLNLGTLRLNNQELLKETAKLIIGPGEPTKQLMDAAMVHGMAIISPETLEKLVKLQSQYPNSVDLIILKNYLIPGQADQEVEKYINHISEKLKLRSHIVQLVKKLIDDRDNHTVGVEMIYGAYNVSNPPQSLTQQELYEILIELSSPLTGYLGRIKETDSKSDCFYFLRDLPMD
;
A
#
# COMPACT_ATOMS: atom_id res chain seq x y z
N MET A 1 21.79 -12.03 -11.30
CA MET A 1 22.59 -10.82 -11.57
C MET A 1 21.92 -10.10 -12.72
N SER A 2 21.39 -8.90 -12.50
CA SER A 2 20.80 -8.10 -13.57
C SER A 2 21.89 -7.68 -14.57
N GLN A 3 21.56 -7.67 -15.85
CA GLN A 3 22.47 -7.24 -16.90
C GLN A 3 22.60 -5.71 -16.82
N GLU A 4 23.82 -5.21 -16.60
CA GLU A 4 24.10 -3.77 -16.67
C GLU A 4 24.29 -3.36 -18.13
N ASP A 5 23.59 -2.30 -18.56
CA ASP A 5 23.77 -1.69 -19.87
C ASP A 5 24.20 -0.22 -19.76
N ILE A 6 24.72 0.31 -20.86
CA ILE A 6 25.13 1.72 -20.98
C ILE A 6 24.27 2.40 -22.04
N ILE A 7 23.68 3.54 -21.68
CA ILE A 7 22.88 4.38 -22.56
C ILE A 7 23.54 5.75 -22.72
N SER A 8 23.67 6.23 -23.97
CA SER A 8 24.26 7.54 -24.32
C SER A 8 23.30 8.45 -25.09
N ILE A 9 22.07 7.98 -25.31
CA ILE A 9 21.04 8.67 -26.10
C ILE A 9 19.76 8.84 -25.29
N ALA A 10 19.04 9.92 -25.56
CA ALA A 10 17.74 10.17 -24.96
C ALA A 10 16.70 10.54 -26.01
N LEU A 11 15.47 10.07 -25.84
CA LEU A 11 14.32 10.44 -26.66
C LEU A 11 13.62 11.65 -26.03
N LEU A 12 13.51 12.76 -26.78
CA LEU A 12 12.76 13.93 -26.32
C LEU A 12 11.27 13.66 -26.43
N LEU A 13 10.56 13.73 -25.32
CA LEU A 13 9.11 13.61 -25.27
C LEU A 13 8.51 14.77 -24.48
N PRO A 14 7.22 15.10 -24.69
CA PRO A 14 6.49 15.99 -23.78
C PRO A 14 6.64 15.51 -22.34
N ALA A 15 6.94 16.40 -21.39
CA ALA A 15 6.96 16.03 -19.97
C ALA A 15 5.68 15.32 -19.49
N PRO A 16 4.46 15.75 -19.90
CA PRO A 16 3.26 15.01 -19.54
C PRO A 16 3.28 13.55 -20.01
N ASP A 17 3.75 13.27 -21.23
CA ASP A 17 3.83 11.90 -21.76
C ASP A 17 4.79 11.05 -20.93
N ILE A 18 5.89 11.63 -20.43
CA ILE A 18 6.84 10.93 -19.55
C ILE A 18 6.23 10.66 -18.17
N GLU A 19 5.49 11.61 -17.59
CA GLU A 19 4.79 11.36 -16.32
C GLU A 19 3.74 10.26 -16.47
N ALA A 20 3.01 10.23 -17.60
CA ALA A 20 2.06 9.13 -17.89
C ALA A 20 2.76 7.76 -18.00
N LEU A 21 3.95 7.71 -18.60
CA LEU A 21 4.78 6.51 -18.68
C LEU A 21 5.35 6.11 -17.31
N LEU A 22 5.75 7.09 -16.48
CA LEU A 22 6.29 6.90 -15.13
C LEU A 22 5.23 6.39 -14.15
N GLU A 23 4.00 6.89 -14.26
CA GLU A 23 2.83 6.45 -13.49
C GLU A 23 2.18 5.17 -14.05
N GLY A 24 2.73 4.58 -15.12
CA GLY A 24 2.19 3.35 -15.71
C GLY A 24 0.81 3.48 -16.36
N ARG A 25 0.30 4.71 -16.54
CA ARG A 25 -1.01 4.99 -17.19
C ARG A 25 -1.01 4.63 -18.67
N ILE A 26 0.16 4.73 -19.30
CA ILE A 26 0.39 4.33 -20.70
C ILE A 26 1.71 3.56 -20.80
N ILE A 27 1.84 2.78 -21.87
CA ILE A 27 3.12 2.20 -22.28
C ILE A 27 3.55 2.72 -23.66
N ALA A 28 2.86 3.72 -24.20
CA ALA A 28 3.03 4.20 -25.55
C ALA A 28 3.69 5.58 -25.60
N ALA A 29 4.51 5.82 -26.61
CA ALA A 29 5.08 7.13 -26.95
C ALA A 29 4.96 7.39 -28.46
N ILE A 30 4.96 8.67 -28.85
CA ILE A 30 4.90 9.09 -30.25
C ILE A 30 6.25 9.72 -30.68
N PRO A 31 7.23 8.90 -31.10
CA PRO A 31 8.47 9.41 -31.68
C PRO A 31 8.25 9.97 -33.09
N GLN A 32 9.22 10.76 -33.58
CA GLN A 32 9.20 11.30 -34.94
C GLN A 32 9.64 10.26 -35.98
N LEU A 33 10.38 9.25 -35.55
CA LEU A 33 10.94 8.20 -36.39
C LEU A 33 10.60 6.84 -35.80
N PHE A 34 10.57 5.83 -36.67
CA PHE A 34 10.47 4.44 -36.24
C PHE A 34 11.64 4.08 -35.32
N ILE A 35 11.32 3.41 -34.21
CA ILE A 35 12.31 2.94 -33.24
C ILE A 35 12.40 1.42 -33.37
N ASN A 36 13.61 0.92 -33.65
CA ASN A 36 13.84 -0.52 -33.71
C ASN A 36 13.60 -1.16 -32.34
N PRO A 37 12.86 -2.28 -32.26
CA PRO A 37 12.74 -3.06 -31.04
C PRO A 37 14.10 -3.42 -30.43
N GLY A 38 14.17 -3.46 -29.10
CA GLY A 38 15.40 -3.67 -28.34
C GLY A 38 16.22 -2.39 -28.10
N ARG A 39 15.97 -1.29 -28.82
CA ARG A 39 16.71 -0.04 -28.61
C ARG A 39 16.42 0.52 -27.21
N LYS A 40 17.48 0.82 -26.46
CA LYS A 40 17.46 1.40 -25.11
C LYS A 40 17.82 2.88 -25.16
N PHE A 41 17.11 3.70 -24.39
CA PHE A 41 17.31 5.15 -24.34
C PHE A 41 16.72 5.76 -23.07
N VAL A 42 17.19 6.93 -22.71
CA VAL A 42 16.61 7.74 -21.63
C VAL A 42 15.39 8.50 -22.13
N LEU A 43 14.39 8.74 -21.28
CA LEU A 43 13.29 9.64 -21.62
C LEU A 43 13.61 11.05 -21.12
N TYR A 44 13.78 11.99 -22.05
CA TYR A 44 14.16 13.36 -21.74
C TYR A 44 12.94 14.28 -21.81
N PRO A 45 12.50 14.89 -20.70
CA PRO A 45 11.32 15.73 -20.69
C PRO A 45 11.59 17.08 -21.36
N SER A 46 10.69 17.47 -22.24
CA SER A 46 10.74 18.74 -22.96
C SER A 46 9.37 19.42 -22.92
N THR A 47 9.37 20.75 -23.03
CA THR A 47 8.14 21.51 -23.17
C THR A 47 7.50 21.23 -24.53
N LEU A 48 6.17 21.35 -24.58
CA LEU A 48 5.44 21.49 -25.82
C LEU A 48 5.80 22.88 -26.40
N SER A 49 6.83 22.97 -27.24
CA SER A 49 7.20 24.27 -27.83
C SER A 49 6.04 24.83 -28.67
N SER A 50 5.89 26.15 -28.72
CA SER A 50 4.98 26.86 -29.62
C SER A 50 5.19 26.46 -31.10
N ASN A 51 6.42 26.09 -31.49
CA ASN A 51 6.74 25.61 -32.84
C ASN A 51 6.24 24.17 -33.11
N THR A 52 5.96 23.39 -32.07
CA THR A 52 5.24 22.11 -32.17
C THR A 52 3.71 22.27 -32.18
N LEU A 53 3.17 23.47 -31.89
CA LEU A 53 1.74 23.75 -31.73
C LEU A 53 1.15 24.90 -32.58
N SER A 54 1.92 25.65 -33.35
CA SER A 54 1.38 26.61 -34.34
C SER A 54 1.10 25.87 -35.66
N SER A 55 -0.13 25.76 -36.17
CA SER A 55 -1.05 26.84 -36.55
C SER A 55 -2.53 26.60 -36.23
N ASN A 56 -2.86 25.66 -35.34
CA ASN A 56 -4.21 25.43 -34.77
C ASN A 56 -4.02 24.87 -33.35
N THR A 57 -3.70 25.75 -32.40
CA THR A 57 -3.21 25.39 -31.07
C THR A 57 -4.28 24.64 -30.28
N LEU A 58 -4.18 23.31 -30.19
CA LEU A 58 -4.96 22.58 -29.19
C LEU A 58 -4.42 22.95 -27.80
N SER A 59 -5.32 23.34 -26.90
CA SER A 59 -4.94 23.57 -25.50
C SER A 59 -4.55 22.25 -24.82
N VAL A 60 -3.90 22.32 -23.66
CA VAL A 60 -3.54 21.10 -22.87
C VAL A 60 -4.80 20.27 -22.62
N GLU A 61 -5.92 20.93 -22.39
CA GLU A 61 -7.24 20.34 -22.14
C GLU A 61 -7.82 19.64 -23.37
N GLN A 62 -7.45 20.09 -24.56
CA GLN A 62 -7.88 19.46 -25.81
C GLN A 62 -6.96 18.32 -26.24
N TYR A 63 -5.69 18.33 -25.82
CA TYR A 63 -4.71 17.29 -26.19
C TYR A 63 -4.73 16.09 -25.22
N TYR A 64 -4.89 16.36 -23.92
CA TYR A 64 -4.92 15.33 -22.87
C TYR A 64 -6.34 15.11 -22.34
N ARG A 65 -6.66 13.85 -22.03
CA ARG A 65 -7.94 13.47 -21.43
C ARG A 65 -8.14 14.19 -20.09
N PRO A 66 -9.38 14.54 -19.71
CA PRO A 66 -9.69 15.26 -18.46
C PRO A 66 -8.98 14.70 -17.23
N SER A 67 -8.93 13.38 -17.13
CA SER A 67 -8.24 12.62 -16.09
C SER A 67 -6.75 12.89 -15.90
N PHE A 68 -6.08 13.44 -16.91
CA PHE A 68 -4.63 13.65 -16.94
C PHE A 68 -4.24 15.14 -17.04
N GLN A 69 -5.22 16.04 -17.17
CA GLN A 69 -4.96 17.45 -17.45
C GLN A 69 -4.16 18.13 -16.33
N GLU A 70 -4.47 17.86 -15.06
CA GLU A 70 -3.77 18.49 -13.93
C GLU A 70 -2.29 18.05 -13.87
N ILE A 71 -2.02 16.76 -14.07
CA ILE A 71 -0.65 16.22 -14.13
C ILE A 71 0.10 16.82 -15.32
N ALA A 72 -0.57 16.95 -16.47
CA ALA A 72 0.00 17.58 -17.64
C ALA A 72 0.36 19.06 -17.38
N GLN A 73 -0.54 19.85 -16.79
CA GLN A 73 -0.27 21.25 -16.45
C GLN A 73 0.87 21.39 -15.43
N LYS A 74 0.88 20.56 -14.38
CA LYS A 74 1.91 20.58 -13.34
C LYS A 74 3.28 20.23 -13.90
N SER A 75 3.38 19.16 -14.70
CA SER A 75 4.66 18.73 -15.30
C SER A 75 5.24 19.78 -16.27
N LEU A 76 4.38 20.52 -16.99
CA LEU A 76 4.79 21.63 -17.83
C LEU A 76 5.29 22.84 -17.03
N THR A 77 4.73 23.09 -15.84
CA THR A 77 5.15 24.20 -14.98
C THR A 77 6.53 23.95 -14.35
N VAL A 78 6.79 22.69 -13.98
CA VAL A 78 8.08 22.26 -13.37
C VAL A 78 9.24 22.38 -14.37
N LEU A 79 8.97 22.33 -15.67
CA LEU A 79 9.98 22.48 -16.71
C LEU A 79 10.59 23.89 -16.81
N ASN A 80 10.25 24.87 -15.97
CA ASN A 80 10.83 26.22 -16.06
C ASN A 80 12.22 26.36 -15.40
N SER A 81 12.85 25.28 -14.96
CA SER A 81 14.19 25.27 -14.33
C SER A 81 15.36 25.20 -15.34
N GLU A 82 16.56 25.64 -14.93
CA GLU A 82 17.81 25.54 -15.70
C GLU A 82 18.33 24.09 -15.79
N THR A 83 17.88 23.22 -14.89
CA THR A 83 18.20 21.79 -14.87
C THR A 83 16.99 20.94 -15.24
N VAL A 84 17.23 19.82 -15.90
CA VAL A 84 16.22 18.83 -16.26
C VAL A 84 16.40 17.59 -15.41
N LEU A 85 15.30 17.15 -14.77
CA LEU A 85 15.26 15.95 -13.95
C LEU A 85 14.89 14.73 -14.79
N ILE A 86 15.83 13.80 -14.93
CA ILE A 86 15.65 12.53 -15.63
C ILE A 86 15.32 11.45 -14.59
N LYS A 87 14.12 10.89 -14.70
CA LYS A 87 13.58 9.91 -13.74
C LYS A 87 13.58 8.47 -14.25
N VAL A 88 13.59 8.28 -15.57
CA VAL A 88 13.32 6.98 -16.21
C VAL A 88 14.14 6.76 -17.49
N TRP A 89 14.34 5.49 -17.82
CA TRP A 89 14.81 5.04 -19.11
C TRP A 89 13.85 3.98 -19.67
N ALA A 90 13.95 3.70 -20.97
CA ALA A 90 13.06 2.77 -21.65
C ALA A 90 13.78 1.88 -22.65
N ARG A 91 13.22 0.68 -22.85
CA ARG A 91 13.50 -0.21 -23.97
C ARG A 91 12.29 -0.23 -24.90
N CYS A 92 12.50 -0.01 -26.19
CA CYS A 92 11.43 -0.14 -27.18
C CYS A 92 11.12 -1.62 -27.42
N GLU A 93 9.90 -2.07 -27.16
CA GLU A 93 9.46 -3.46 -27.36
C GLU A 93 8.77 -3.67 -28.72
N LEU A 94 8.10 -2.62 -29.20
CA LEU A 94 7.47 -2.58 -30.51
C LEU A 94 7.40 -1.14 -30.98
N CYS A 95 7.51 -0.91 -32.28
CA CYS A 95 7.13 0.36 -32.88
C CYS A 95 6.28 0.05 -34.09
N GLN A 96 5.11 0.69 -34.21
CA GLN A 96 4.20 0.47 -35.33
C GLN A 96 3.79 1.77 -35.98
N HIS A 97 3.45 1.69 -37.26
CA HIS A 97 2.94 2.81 -38.03
C HIS A 97 1.40 2.78 -38.04
N LEU A 98 0.76 3.88 -37.60
CA LEU A 98 -0.69 4.02 -37.68
C LEU A 98 -1.09 4.45 -39.11
N LYS A 99 -1.82 3.60 -39.82
CA LYS A 99 -2.11 3.76 -41.27
C LYS A 99 -3.44 4.45 -41.60
N LYS A 100 -4.36 4.70 -40.64
CA LYS A 100 -5.70 5.30 -40.88
C LYS A 100 -6.25 6.05 -39.65
N THR A 101 -7.17 6.99 -39.89
CA THR A 101 -7.90 7.80 -38.88
C THR A 101 -8.86 6.98 -38.01
N GLU A 102 -9.49 5.92 -38.55
CA GLU A 102 -10.38 5.00 -37.79
C GLU A 102 -9.67 4.32 -36.59
N SER A 103 -8.34 4.36 -36.53
CA SER A 103 -7.56 3.83 -35.39
C SER A 103 -7.50 4.78 -34.19
N LEU A 104 -7.81 6.07 -34.33
CA LEU A 104 -7.50 7.06 -33.28
C LEU A 104 -8.55 7.08 -32.16
N GLU A 105 -9.83 6.92 -32.51
CA GLU A 105 -10.92 6.83 -31.53
C GLU A 105 -10.77 5.60 -30.63
N ASN A 106 -10.35 4.46 -31.19
CA ASN A 106 -10.09 3.24 -30.42
C ASN A 106 -8.74 3.29 -29.67
N LEU A 107 -7.82 4.19 -30.05
CA LEU A 107 -6.54 4.35 -29.36
C LEU A 107 -6.64 5.31 -28.17
N SER A 108 -7.47 6.35 -28.28
CA SER A 108 -7.60 7.37 -27.23
C SER A 108 -7.97 6.80 -25.84
N PRO A 109 -8.92 5.85 -25.69
CA PRO A 109 -9.23 5.22 -24.42
C PRO A 109 -8.05 4.47 -23.78
N LEU A 110 -7.09 4.03 -24.59
CA LEU A 110 -5.90 3.27 -24.17
C LEU A 110 -4.69 4.16 -23.89
N THR A 111 -4.86 5.47 -23.99
CA THR A 111 -3.78 6.46 -23.80
C THR A 111 -4.28 7.64 -22.97
N VAL A 112 -3.36 8.54 -22.60
CA VAL A 112 -3.70 9.84 -22.00
C VAL A 112 -4.12 10.89 -23.03
N TRP A 113 -3.97 10.59 -24.32
CA TRP A 113 -4.25 11.53 -25.40
C TRP A 113 -5.72 11.44 -25.82
N THR A 114 -6.33 12.58 -26.13
CA THR A 114 -7.65 12.62 -26.75
C THR A 114 -7.57 12.22 -28.23
N ALA A 115 -8.69 11.78 -28.82
CA ALA A 115 -8.77 11.56 -30.26
C ALA A 115 -8.42 12.83 -31.06
N ALA A 116 -8.83 14.01 -30.57
CA ALA A 116 -8.50 15.30 -31.18
C ALA A 116 -6.99 15.60 -31.12
N GLY A 117 -6.33 15.33 -29.99
CA GLY A 117 -4.88 15.49 -29.83
C GLY A 117 -4.10 14.57 -30.78
N LEU A 118 -4.52 13.31 -30.89
CA LEU A 118 -3.95 12.36 -31.85
C LEU A 118 -4.17 12.79 -33.30
N GLN A 119 -5.37 13.29 -33.64
CA GLN A 119 -5.69 13.77 -34.98
C GLN A 119 -4.82 14.97 -35.37
N ALA A 120 -4.68 15.97 -34.50
CA ALA A 120 -3.81 17.12 -34.73
C ALA A 120 -2.34 16.69 -34.91
N ARG A 121 -1.89 15.66 -34.17
CA ARG A 121 -0.55 15.09 -34.33
C ARG A 121 -0.37 14.42 -35.69
N LEU A 122 -1.37 13.65 -36.14
CA LEU A 122 -1.37 12.99 -37.44
C LEU A 122 -1.33 14.00 -38.58
N GLU A 123 -2.14 15.06 -38.52
CA GLU A 123 -2.18 16.13 -39.52
C GLU A 123 -0.83 16.84 -39.65
N LYS A 124 -0.17 17.12 -38.52
CA LYS A 124 1.13 17.78 -38.51
C LYS A 124 2.27 16.89 -39.00
N GLN A 125 2.29 15.63 -38.59
CA GLN A 125 3.41 14.72 -38.88
C GLN A 125 3.18 13.87 -40.13
N GLN A 126 1.97 13.90 -40.72
CA GLN A 126 1.49 13.04 -41.82
C GLN A 126 1.46 11.53 -41.47
N ARG A 127 2.01 11.15 -40.31
CA ARG A 127 2.11 9.78 -39.80
C ARG A 127 2.32 9.80 -38.30
N ILE A 128 1.85 8.76 -37.62
CA ILE A 128 2.16 8.49 -36.22
C ILE A 128 2.93 7.17 -36.15
N PHE A 129 4.14 7.25 -35.58
CA PHE A 129 4.82 6.08 -35.06
C PHE A 129 4.39 5.90 -33.61
N LEU A 130 3.86 4.73 -33.27
CA LEU A 130 3.46 4.39 -31.91
C LEU A 130 4.48 3.39 -31.36
N ALA A 131 5.37 3.88 -30.50
CA ALA A 131 6.39 3.07 -29.84
C ALA A 131 5.88 2.58 -28.48
N TYR A 132 6.05 1.28 -28.22
CA TYR A 132 5.63 0.60 -27.00
C TYR A 132 6.88 0.42 -26.16
N LEU A 133 6.89 1.04 -24.99
CA LEU A 133 8.08 1.24 -24.19
C LEU A 133 7.96 0.45 -22.89
N ARG A 134 8.91 -0.46 -22.67
CA ARG A 134 9.17 -1.04 -21.35
C ARG A 134 9.97 -0.01 -20.56
N VAL A 135 9.36 0.59 -19.53
CA VAL A 135 9.92 1.72 -18.77
C VAL A 135 10.46 1.25 -17.42
N TYR A 136 11.62 1.78 -17.05
CA TYR A 136 12.32 1.49 -15.81
C TYR A 136 12.67 2.80 -15.09
N GLN A 137 12.47 2.81 -13.78
CA GLN A 137 12.82 3.94 -12.92
C GLN A 137 14.30 3.90 -12.55
N PHE A 138 14.91 5.07 -12.45
CA PHE A 138 16.21 5.17 -11.80
C PHE A 138 16.04 5.12 -10.28
N PRO A 139 16.93 4.42 -9.54
CA PRO A 139 16.92 4.42 -8.08
C PRO A 139 17.17 5.82 -7.49
N LYS A 140 17.83 6.70 -8.26
CA LYS A 140 18.04 8.11 -7.94
C LYS A 140 17.81 8.95 -9.20
N VAL A 141 17.08 10.05 -9.04
CA VAL A 141 16.86 11.03 -10.12
C VAL A 141 18.20 11.59 -10.60
N ILE A 142 18.36 11.69 -11.92
CA ILE A 142 19.56 12.23 -12.56
C ILE A 142 19.28 13.67 -12.96
N GLU A 143 20.09 14.60 -12.48
CA GLU A 143 20.01 16.00 -12.89
C GLU A 143 20.96 16.24 -14.06
N VAL A 144 20.43 16.78 -15.15
CA VAL A 144 21.23 17.14 -16.33
C VAL A 144 21.03 18.62 -16.64
N ALA A 145 22.11 19.32 -16.96
CA ALA A 145 22.02 20.69 -17.43
C ALA A 145 21.09 20.75 -18.65
N ARG A 146 20.18 21.72 -18.69
CA ARG A 146 19.26 21.84 -19.82
C ARG A 146 20.05 22.12 -21.08
N ASN A 147 20.08 21.13 -21.97
CA ASN A 147 20.57 21.34 -23.31
C ASN A 147 19.58 22.26 -24.05
N ASN A 148 20.05 23.41 -24.54
CA ASN A 148 19.28 24.32 -25.41
C ASN A 148 19.08 23.71 -26.82
N THR A 149 18.68 22.43 -26.88
CA THR A 149 18.41 21.75 -28.14
C THR A 149 17.10 22.28 -28.71
N SER A 150 17.19 23.09 -29.76
CA SER A 150 16.07 23.44 -30.64
C SER A 150 15.53 22.24 -31.44
N GLN A 151 15.81 21.01 -30.99
CA GLN A 151 15.42 19.79 -31.67
C GLN A 151 13.92 19.52 -31.47
N PRO A 152 13.22 19.06 -32.52
CA PRO A 152 11.81 18.73 -32.42
C PRO A 152 11.57 17.54 -31.50
N LEU A 153 10.43 17.57 -30.81
CA LEU A 153 9.91 16.45 -30.00
C LEU A 153 9.87 15.16 -30.83
N GLY A 154 10.21 14.04 -30.18
CA GLY A 154 10.24 12.71 -30.78
C GLY A 154 11.55 12.35 -31.47
N LYS A 155 12.59 13.19 -31.37
CA LYS A 155 13.96 12.88 -31.83
C LYS A 155 14.85 12.41 -30.68
N PHE A 156 15.93 11.73 -31.06
CA PHE A 156 17.02 11.38 -30.16
C PHE A 156 18.04 12.51 -30.06
N VAL A 157 18.47 12.82 -28.85
CA VAL A 157 19.66 13.63 -28.56
C VAL A 157 20.73 12.79 -27.88
N SER A 158 21.97 13.25 -27.99
CA SER A 158 23.06 12.72 -27.16
C SER A 158 22.97 13.32 -25.76
N LEU A 159 23.24 12.49 -24.75
CA LEU A 159 23.30 12.91 -23.35
C LEU A 159 24.64 13.55 -22.98
N GLY A 160 25.66 13.46 -23.83
CA GLY A 160 27.05 13.83 -23.49
C GLY A 160 27.73 12.81 -22.58
N ASP A 161 27.01 12.31 -21.57
CA ASP A 161 27.46 11.29 -20.62
C ASP A 161 26.81 9.92 -20.87
N ASN A 162 27.54 8.87 -20.47
CA ASN A 162 27.08 7.49 -20.48
C ASN A 162 26.39 7.16 -19.16
N ILE A 163 25.12 6.77 -19.20
CA ILE A 163 24.32 6.41 -18.03
C ILE A 163 24.25 4.88 -17.94
N ARG A 164 24.65 4.33 -16.79
CA ARG A 164 24.47 2.90 -16.49
C ARG A 164 23.04 2.62 -16.05
N VAL A 165 22.46 1.55 -16.57
CA VAL A 165 21.08 1.16 -16.28
C VAL A 165 20.98 -0.32 -15.93
N THR A 166 19.98 -0.67 -15.11
CA THR A 166 19.56 -2.04 -14.83
C THR A 166 18.05 -2.18 -14.97
N GLU A 167 17.60 -3.40 -15.23
CA GLU A 167 16.18 -3.74 -15.40
C GLU A 167 15.46 -4.02 -14.06
N ASP A 168 16.08 -3.66 -12.92
CA ASP A 168 15.62 -4.06 -11.58
C ASP A 168 14.36 -3.32 -11.09
N TRP A 169 14.07 -2.15 -11.68
CA TRP A 169 13.02 -1.22 -11.26
C TRP A 169 12.01 -0.96 -12.39
N PRO A 170 11.33 -1.97 -12.92
CA PRO A 170 10.34 -1.74 -13.95
C PRO A 170 9.13 -1.00 -13.36
N VAL A 171 8.60 -0.02 -14.11
CA VAL A 171 7.39 0.72 -13.71
C VAL A 171 6.20 -0.25 -13.58
N LEU A 172 6.05 -1.15 -14.56
CA LEU A 172 5.01 -2.16 -14.61
C LEU A 172 5.59 -3.56 -14.43
N SER A 173 4.85 -4.50 -13.83
CA SER A 173 5.27 -5.92 -13.88
C SER A 173 5.26 -6.45 -15.32
N ASP A 174 5.94 -7.58 -15.57
CA ASP A 174 5.96 -8.19 -16.91
C ASP A 174 4.54 -8.56 -17.37
N ARG A 175 3.74 -9.15 -16.47
CA ARG A 175 2.34 -9.50 -16.73
C ARG A 175 1.50 -8.28 -17.15
N ILE A 176 1.54 -7.20 -16.38
CA ILE A 176 0.74 -5.99 -16.66
C ILE A 176 1.18 -5.34 -17.97
N PHE A 177 2.49 -5.29 -18.23
CA PHE A 177 3.01 -4.76 -19.48
C PHE A 177 2.57 -5.59 -20.68
N SER A 178 2.68 -6.92 -20.61
CA SER A 178 2.21 -7.83 -21.66
C SER A 178 0.72 -7.67 -21.93
N GLN A 179 -0.09 -7.55 -20.87
CA GLN A 179 -1.53 -7.30 -21.00
C GLN A 179 -1.83 -5.95 -21.69
N ARG A 180 -1.19 -4.86 -21.25
CA ARG A 180 -1.36 -3.52 -21.85
C ARG A 180 -0.88 -3.47 -23.30
N ARG A 181 0.21 -4.19 -23.62
CA ARG A 181 0.71 -4.36 -24.98
C ARG A 181 -0.31 -5.08 -25.85
N HIS A 182 -0.87 -6.19 -25.37
CA HIS A 182 -1.91 -6.93 -26.08
C HIS A 182 -3.17 -6.07 -26.32
N GLN A 183 -3.61 -5.31 -25.32
CA GLN A 183 -4.72 -4.36 -25.44
C GLN A 183 -4.45 -3.30 -26.49
N LEU A 184 -3.26 -2.68 -26.46
CA LEU A 184 -2.88 -1.67 -27.44
C LEU A 184 -2.78 -2.27 -28.84
N GLU A 185 -2.10 -3.40 -29.04
CA GLU A 185 -1.98 -4.06 -30.35
C GLU A 185 -3.35 -4.39 -30.97
N ASN A 186 -4.28 -4.91 -30.17
CA ASN A 186 -5.59 -5.36 -30.64
C ASN A 186 -6.72 -4.33 -30.47
N ARG A 187 -6.41 -3.13 -29.95
CA ARG A 187 -7.38 -2.08 -29.63
C ARG A 187 -8.51 -2.53 -28.71
N LEU A 188 -8.19 -3.41 -27.77
CA LEU A 188 -9.14 -3.88 -26.76
C LEU A 188 -9.26 -2.85 -25.64
N PRO A 189 -10.45 -2.63 -25.07
CA PRO A 189 -10.64 -1.69 -23.97
C PRO A 189 -9.78 -2.06 -22.75
N PRO A 190 -9.52 -1.09 -21.83
CA PRO A 190 -8.93 -1.40 -20.54
C PRO A 190 -9.75 -2.47 -19.80
N LEU A 191 -9.12 -3.20 -18.89
CA LEU A 191 -9.82 -4.26 -18.15
C LEU A 191 -10.88 -3.70 -17.20
N TYR A 192 -10.64 -2.49 -16.67
CA TYR A 192 -11.50 -1.82 -15.69
C TYR A 192 -11.68 -0.33 -16.04
N PRO A 193 -12.36 0.01 -17.15
CA PRO A 193 -12.48 1.40 -17.60
C PRO A 193 -13.18 2.30 -16.58
N GLU A 194 -14.14 1.77 -15.82
CA GLU A 194 -14.83 2.50 -14.75
C GLU A 194 -13.90 2.81 -13.57
N LEU A 195 -12.95 1.93 -13.26
CA LEU A 195 -11.97 2.17 -12.20
C LEU A 195 -10.91 3.20 -12.63
N GLU A 196 -10.49 3.19 -13.89
CA GLU A 196 -9.62 4.25 -14.42
C GLU A 196 -10.31 5.61 -14.38
N GLU A 197 -11.60 5.68 -14.69
CA GLU A 197 -12.40 6.91 -14.58
C GLU A 197 -12.59 7.34 -13.12
N LEU A 198 -12.91 6.41 -12.22
CA LEU A 198 -13.02 6.70 -10.79
C LEU A 198 -11.71 7.20 -10.20
N GLN A 199 -10.58 6.54 -10.51
CA GLN A 199 -9.24 6.98 -10.11
C GLN A 199 -9.01 8.43 -10.53
N SER A 200 -9.42 8.76 -11.75
CA SER A 200 -9.24 10.09 -12.31
C SER A 200 -10.01 11.17 -11.52
N GLN A 201 -11.22 10.85 -11.07
CA GLN A 201 -12.03 11.75 -10.25
C GLN A 201 -11.46 11.88 -8.82
N ILE A 202 -10.90 10.79 -8.28
CA ILE A 202 -10.32 10.77 -6.93
C ILE A 202 -8.96 11.49 -6.89
N ALA A 203 -8.16 11.44 -7.96
CA ALA A 203 -6.83 12.02 -8.01
C ALA A 203 -6.82 13.51 -7.61
N ASN A 204 -7.84 14.27 -8.02
CA ASN A 204 -7.98 15.69 -7.65
C ASN A 204 -8.27 15.86 -6.14
N LEU A 205 -9.09 14.97 -5.57
CA LEU A 205 -9.40 14.97 -4.12
C LEU A 205 -8.19 14.52 -3.29
N ALA A 206 -7.37 13.60 -3.82
CA ALA A 206 -6.20 13.06 -3.16
C ALA A 206 -5.14 14.11 -2.81
N ILE A 207 -5.16 15.26 -3.47
CA ILE A 207 -4.24 16.39 -3.22
C ILE A 207 -4.44 16.96 -1.82
N THR A 208 -5.70 17.06 -1.38
CA THR A 208 -6.06 17.72 -0.11
C THR A 208 -6.68 16.77 0.91
N ASN A 209 -7.07 15.56 0.51
CA ASN A 209 -7.74 14.60 1.38
C ASN A 209 -6.90 13.30 1.54
N PRO A 210 -6.37 13.03 2.74
CA PRO A 210 -5.58 11.82 3.00
C PRO A 210 -6.30 10.50 2.71
N ALA A 211 -7.61 10.43 2.95
CA ALA A 211 -8.40 9.22 2.66
C ALA A 211 -8.57 9.02 1.14
N ALA A 212 -8.77 10.11 0.39
CA ALA A 212 -8.80 10.04 -1.07
C ALA A 212 -7.43 9.65 -1.64
N LYS A 213 -6.33 10.11 -1.03
CA LYS A 213 -4.97 9.69 -1.41
C LYS A 213 -4.74 8.20 -1.17
N ALA A 214 -5.17 7.67 -0.04
CA ALA A 214 -5.08 6.23 0.23
C ALA A 214 -5.86 5.42 -0.81
N LEU A 215 -7.09 5.83 -1.11
CA LEU A 215 -7.93 5.17 -2.12
C LEU A 215 -7.34 5.26 -3.54
N ASP A 216 -6.79 6.42 -3.91
CA ASP A 216 -6.11 6.63 -5.20
C ASP A 216 -4.95 5.65 -5.40
N GLU A 217 -4.08 5.52 -4.40
CA GLU A 217 -2.96 4.58 -4.44
C GLU A 217 -3.42 3.11 -4.47
N GLU A 218 -4.49 2.76 -3.74
CA GLU A 218 -5.08 1.42 -3.80
C GLU A 218 -5.66 1.10 -5.18
N ILE A 219 -6.37 2.03 -5.81
CA ILE A 219 -6.93 1.83 -7.16
C ILE A 219 -5.79 1.70 -8.17
N LYS A 220 -4.77 2.56 -8.12
CA LYS A 220 -3.58 2.47 -8.99
C LYS A 220 -2.89 1.11 -8.87
N LYS A 221 -2.72 0.61 -7.65
CA LYS A 221 -2.16 -0.72 -7.38
C LYS A 221 -3.03 -1.83 -7.98
N PHE A 222 -4.35 -1.71 -7.85
CA PHE A 222 -5.32 -2.69 -8.37
C PHE A 222 -5.34 -2.75 -9.91
N ILE A 223 -5.42 -1.61 -10.59
CA ILE A 223 -5.44 -1.52 -12.06
C ILE A 223 -4.06 -1.71 -12.70
N GLY A 224 -3.03 -1.92 -11.86
CA GLY A 224 -1.67 -2.25 -12.26
C GLY A 224 -0.83 -1.05 -12.71
N TRP A 225 -1.22 0.19 -12.39
CA TRP A 225 -0.45 1.39 -12.75
C TRP A 225 0.83 1.56 -11.92
N SER A 226 0.90 0.98 -10.73
CA SER A 226 2.09 0.98 -9.88
C SER A 226 2.54 -0.45 -9.57
N SER A 227 3.84 -0.73 -9.67
CA SER A 227 4.39 -2.03 -9.24
C SER A 227 4.45 -2.13 -7.71
N ASN A 228 4.25 -3.34 -7.17
CA ASN A 228 4.37 -3.66 -5.73
C ASN A 228 5.78 -3.42 -5.14
N LYS A 229 6.75 -2.94 -5.94
CA LYS A 229 8.12 -2.64 -5.49
C LYS A 229 8.29 -1.24 -4.91
N GLN A 230 7.21 -0.49 -4.66
CA GLN A 230 7.30 0.53 -3.63
C GLN A 230 7.57 -0.18 -2.30
N LEU A 231 8.82 -0.02 -1.83
CA LEU A 231 9.27 -0.32 -0.48
C LEU A 231 8.10 -0.13 0.47
N THR A 232 7.85 -1.14 1.30
CA THR A 232 7.10 -1.04 2.55
C THR A 232 7.27 0.36 3.10
N SER A 233 6.32 1.24 2.79
CA SER A 233 6.45 2.61 3.20
C SER A 233 6.20 2.53 4.69
N PHE A 234 7.27 2.59 5.47
CA PHE A 234 7.21 3.02 6.85
C PHE A 234 6.37 4.29 6.81
N ASN A 235 5.09 4.17 7.17
CA ASN A 235 4.26 5.33 7.32
C ASN A 235 4.94 6.13 8.45
N PRO A 236 5.53 7.31 8.19
CA PRO A 236 6.23 8.05 9.23
C PRO A 236 5.31 8.34 10.42
N ASP A 237 3.99 8.39 10.16
CA ASP A 237 2.94 8.55 11.17
C ASP A 237 2.80 7.37 12.13
N LEU A 238 3.42 6.21 11.86
CA LEU A 238 3.38 5.00 12.69
C LEU A 238 4.71 4.71 13.39
N ALA A 239 5.72 5.58 13.28
CA ALA A 239 7.01 5.42 13.94
C ALA A 239 6.89 5.32 15.47
N TRP A 240 5.85 5.92 16.06
CA TRP A 240 5.56 5.89 17.48
C TRP A 240 5.34 4.47 18.02
N ILE A 241 4.90 3.51 17.20
CA ILE A 241 4.67 2.13 17.62
C ILE A 241 5.94 1.52 18.21
N ASN A 242 7.10 1.82 17.63
CA ASN A 242 8.40 1.33 18.10
C ASN A 242 8.86 1.97 19.42
N THR A 243 8.10 2.94 19.95
CA THR A 243 8.40 3.62 21.22
C THR A 243 7.59 3.09 22.40
N ILE A 244 6.60 2.22 22.15
CA ILE A 244 5.69 1.70 23.19
C ILE A 244 6.48 0.99 24.29
N ALA A 245 7.27 -0.05 23.94
CA ALA A 245 8.05 -0.75 24.95
C ALA A 245 9.13 0.14 25.56
N ALA A 246 9.75 1.03 24.77
CA ALA A 246 10.78 1.94 25.26
C ALA A 246 10.24 2.91 26.34
N LEU A 247 9.05 3.45 26.14
CA LEU A 247 8.40 4.35 27.12
C LEU A 247 8.00 3.60 28.40
N GLY A 248 7.54 2.36 28.29
CA GLY A 248 7.29 1.51 29.46
C GLY A 248 8.59 1.17 30.19
N ASN A 249 9.54 0.56 29.48
CA ASN A 249 10.83 0.08 29.99
C ASN A 249 11.79 1.17 30.44
N ARG A 250 11.47 2.45 30.28
CA ARG A 250 12.33 3.58 30.63
C ARG A 250 12.89 3.55 32.05
N SER A 251 12.23 2.82 32.96
CA SER A 251 12.75 2.53 34.31
C SER A 251 13.97 1.58 34.38
N LYS A 252 14.36 0.95 33.26
CA LYS A 252 15.51 0.04 33.16
C LYS A 252 16.79 0.76 32.69
N GLU A 253 16.71 1.90 31.98
CA GLU A 253 17.90 2.64 31.48
C GLU A 253 17.72 4.18 31.56
N LEU A 254 18.59 4.81 32.36
CA LEU A 254 19.05 6.22 32.41
C LEU A 254 18.08 7.36 31.99
N ASP A 255 17.62 8.12 32.99
CA ASP A 255 17.05 9.47 32.79
C ASP A 255 18.16 10.51 32.56
N GLN A 256 18.24 11.04 31.34
CA GLN A 256 18.73 12.41 31.13
C GLN A 256 17.52 13.32 30.94
N GLY A 257 17.12 14.03 32.01
CA GLY A 257 16.32 15.27 31.91
C GLY A 257 14.79 15.20 32.02
N LYS A 258 14.16 14.05 32.31
CA LYS A 258 12.69 13.98 32.57
C LYS A 258 12.39 13.61 34.02
N THR A 259 11.26 14.08 34.55
CA THR A 259 10.77 13.69 35.88
C THR A 259 9.99 12.38 35.81
N ASN A 260 9.95 11.60 36.90
CA ASN A 260 9.14 10.38 37.01
C ASN A 260 7.66 10.61 36.66
N TYR A 261 7.13 11.78 37.01
CA TYR A 261 5.75 12.17 36.69
C TYR A 261 5.55 12.26 35.17
N GLN A 262 6.42 12.98 34.47
CA GLN A 262 6.34 13.15 33.02
C GLN A 262 6.53 11.82 32.27
N ALA A 263 7.43 10.95 32.76
CA ALA A 263 7.62 9.62 32.19
C ALA A 263 6.38 8.72 32.35
N GLY A 264 5.70 8.78 33.51
CA GLY A 264 4.43 8.06 33.73
C GLY A 264 3.33 8.54 32.78
N THR A 265 3.17 9.86 32.65
CA THR A 265 2.19 10.46 31.74
C THR A 265 2.46 10.11 30.27
N ASP A 266 3.72 10.13 29.83
CA ASP A 266 4.09 9.74 28.47
C ASP A 266 3.71 8.26 28.19
N PHE A 267 3.92 7.37 29.19
CA PHE A 267 3.56 5.96 29.07
C PHE A 267 2.05 5.74 29.06
N GLU A 268 1.28 6.41 29.92
CA GLU A 268 -0.18 6.35 29.87
C GLU A 268 -0.73 6.79 28.50
N ASN A 269 -0.18 7.88 27.95
CA ASN A 269 -0.63 8.41 26.67
C ASN A 269 -0.36 7.44 25.52
N ILE A 270 0.84 6.86 25.45
CA ILE A 270 1.17 5.90 24.39
C ILE A 270 0.33 4.62 24.49
N VAL A 271 -0.03 4.19 25.70
CA VAL A 271 -0.93 3.05 25.91
C VAL A 271 -2.35 3.37 25.45
N ARG A 272 -2.88 4.57 25.73
CA ARG A 272 -4.19 5.01 25.22
C ARG A 272 -4.21 5.06 23.68
N ASP A 273 -3.16 5.60 23.07
CA ASP A 273 -3.02 5.66 21.61
C ASP A 273 -2.94 4.25 21.01
N SER A 274 -2.23 3.33 21.67
CA SER A 274 -2.15 1.92 21.32
C SER A 274 -3.53 1.24 21.33
N LEU A 275 -4.27 1.36 22.43
CA LEU A 275 -5.60 0.76 22.54
C LEU A 275 -6.60 1.36 21.55
N LYS A 276 -6.53 2.68 21.32
CA LYS A 276 -7.33 3.35 20.29
C LYS A 276 -7.00 2.83 18.89
N PHE A 277 -5.71 2.66 18.58
CA PHE A 277 -5.25 2.12 17.30
C PHE A 277 -5.70 0.68 17.07
N LEU A 278 -5.72 -0.15 18.14
CA LEU A 278 -6.27 -1.50 18.09
C LEU A 278 -7.81 -1.54 17.91
N GLY A 279 -8.50 -0.41 18.02
CA GLY A 279 -9.94 -0.29 17.77
C GLY A 279 -10.81 -0.05 19.01
N PHE A 280 -10.22 0.19 20.19
CA PHE A 280 -11.01 0.59 21.35
C PHE A 280 -11.51 2.03 21.24
N THR A 281 -12.70 2.30 21.78
CA THR A 281 -13.15 3.68 22.04
C THR A 281 -12.68 4.11 23.42
N ILE A 282 -11.70 5.00 23.48
CA ILE A 282 -11.21 5.56 24.75
C ILE A 282 -12.18 6.60 25.28
N ASP A 283 -12.56 6.47 26.54
CA ASP A 283 -13.30 7.48 27.27
C ASP A 283 -12.33 8.47 27.93
N HIS A 284 -12.46 9.73 27.56
CA HIS A 284 -11.61 10.82 28.04
C HIS A 284 -12.30 11.70 29.10
N ALA A 285 -13.57 11.47 29.42
CA ALA A 285 -14.32 12.26 30.40
C ALA A 285 -13.72 12.17 31.82
N HIS A 286 -12.83 11.20 32.03
CA HIS A 286 -12.26 10.85 33.33
C HIS A 286 -10.71 10.80 33.33
N LYS A 287 -10.06 11.52 32.41
CA LYS A 287 -8.59 11.52 32.22
C LYS A 287 -7.79 11.76 33.53
N GLY A 288 -6.64 11.08 33.59
CA GLY A 288 -5.67 11.06 34.70
C GLY A 288 -5.28 12.41 35.29
N GLY A 289 -4.99 12.35 36.60
CA GLY A 289 -4.89 13.42 37.59
C GLY A 289 -5.25 12.82 38.97
N ALA A 290 -5.25 13.58 40.06
CA ALA A 290 -5.67 13.06 41.37
C ALA A 290 -7.12 12.52 41.30
N GLY A 291 -7.29 11.20 41.28
CA GLY A 291 -8.58 10.51 41.19
C GLY A 291 -9.04 10.09 39.78
N GLY A 292 -8.22 10.24 38.73
CA GLY A 292 -8.51 9.75 37.38
C GLY A 292 -8.03 8.31 37.16
N LEU A 293 -8.77 7.51 36.38
CA LEU A 293 -8.36 6.16 35.97
C LEU A 293 -7.46 6.27 34.73
N ASP A 294 -6.34 5.53 34.69
CA ASP A 294 -5.39 5.63 33.58
C ASP A 294 -6.03 5.22 32.25
N LEU A 295 -6.77 4.11 32.24
CA LEU A 295 -7.40 3.56 31.05
C LEU A 295 -8.89 3.28 31.29
N PHE A 296 -9.74 3.86 30.46
CA PHE A 296 -11.13 3.46 30.33
C PHE A 296 -11.52 3.34 28.85
N CYS A 297 -11.87 2.13 28.42
CA CYS A 297 -12.38 1.87 27.09
C CYS A 297 -13.86 1.46 27.20
N SER A 298 -14.74 2.09 26.41
CA SER A 298 -16.17 1.79 26.45
C SER A 298 -16.62 0.75 25.42
N LYS A 299 -15.88 0.64 24.30
CA LYS A 299 -16.16 -0.27 23.18
C LYS A 299 -14.87 -0.89 22.67
N PRO A 300 -14.91 -2.13 22.11
CA PRO A 300 -16.11 -2.94 21.83
C PRO A 300 -16.70 -3.64 23.06
N TYR A 301 -15.98 -3.63 24.19
CA TYR A 301 -16.49 -4.00 25.51
C TYR A 301 -15.83 -3.07 26.55
N PRO A 302 -16.42 -2.95 27.75
CA PRO A 302 -15.82 -2.15 28.81
C PRO A 302 -14.51 -2.77 29.29
N LEU A 303 -13.45 -1.96 29.31
CA LEU A 303 -12.15 -2.29 29.86
C LEU A 303 -11.67 -1.13 30.75
N VAL A 304 -11.29 -1.46 31.98
CA VAL A 304 -10.64 -0.53 32.91
C VAL A 304 -9.20 -0.96 33.12
N GLY A 305 -8.28 -0.02 33.28
CA GLY A 305 -6.90 -0.38 33.48
C GLY A 305 -6.02 0.68 34.10
N GLU A 306 -4.87 0.22 34.57
CA GLU A 306 -3.82 0.99 35.20
C GLU A 306 -2.50 0.79 34.46
N CYS A 307 -1.74 1.87 34.29
CA CYS A 307 -0.42 1.85 33.68
C CYS A 307 0.64 1.99 34.78
N LYS A 308 1.67 1.15 34.75
CA LYS A 308 2.80 1.30 35.67
C LYS A 308 4.12 1.29 34.93
N ALA A 309 4.73 2.45 34.80
CA ALA A 309 6.15 2.56 34.49
C ALA A 309 6.97 2.23 35.75
N GLY A 310 8.00 1.39 35.64
CA GLY A 310 8.83 1.01 36.79
C GLY A 310 9.35 -0.43 36.77
N LYS A 311 10.38 -0.72 37.58
CA LYS A 311 10.97 -2.07 37.71
C LYS A 311 10.06 -3.08 38.43
N LYS A 312 9.07 -2.60 39.19
CA LYS A 312 8.11 -3.43 39.93
C LYS A 312 6.71 -2.86 39.78
N ILE A 313 5.72 -3.75 39.85
CA ILE A 313 4.31 -3.37 39.91
C ILE A 313 3.79 -3.71 41.31
N PRO A 314 3.58 -2.73 42.20
CA PRO A 314 3.13 -2.97 43.57
C PRO A 314 1.64 -3.32 43.63
N ASN A 315 1.20 -3.90 44.75
CA ASN A 315 -0.21 -4.23 44.97
C ASN A 315 -1.12 -2.99 44.95
N ASP A 316 -0.59 -1.82 45.31
CA ASP A 316 -1.32 -0.55 45.26
C ASP A 316 -1.90 -0.26 43.87
N THR A 317 -1.29 -0.77 42.80
CA THR A 317 -1.83 -0.66 41.44
C THR A 317 -3.16 -1.40 41.30
N ALA A 318 -3.31 -2.60 41.86
CA ALA A 318 -4.59 -3.31 41.85
C ALA A 318 -5.64 -2.62 42.74
N VAL A 319 -5.21 -2.09 43.90
CA VAL A 319 -6.10 -1.34 44.80
C VAL A 319 -6.63 -0.08 44.12
N GLN A 320 -5.76 0.67 43.43
CA GLN A 320 -6.13 1.84 42.64
C GLN A 320 -7.11 1.47 41.52
N LEU A 321 -6.80 0.44 40.73
CA LEU A 321 -7.66 -0.03 39.64
C LEU A 321 -9.08 -0.34 40.14
N LEU A 322 -9.21 -1.09 41.24
CA LEU A 322 -10.53 -1.47 41.78
C LEU A 322 -11.30 -0.28 42.32
N ASN A 323 -10.63 0.60 43.08
CA ASN A 323 -11.26 1.77 43.67
C ASN A 323 -11.73 2.73 42.58
N LEU A 324 -10.85 3.11 41.66
CA LEU A 324 -11.16 4.04 40.59
C LEU A 324 -12.13 3.43 39.57
N GLY A 325 -11.95 2.15 39.22
CA GLY A 325 -12.87 1.42 38.35
C GLY A 325 -14.30 1.39 38.93
N THR A 326 -14.44 1.13 40.23
CA THR A 326 -15.75 1.16 40.92
C THR A 326 -16.38 2.54 40.85
N LEU A 327 -15.60 3.58 41.16
CA LEU A 327 -16.08 4.97 41.16
C LEU A 327 -16.50 5.44 39.76
N ARG A 328 -15.77 5.03 38.71
CA ARG A 328 -16.07 5.43 37.33
C ARG A 328 -17.25 4.67 36.72
N LEU A 329 -17.36 3.38 36.99
CA LEU A 329 -18.50 2.59 36.55
C LEU A 329 -19.77 2.88 37.37
N ASN A 330 -19.61 3.48 38.56
CA ASN A 330 -20.67 3.74 39.55
C ASN A 330 -21.52 2.49 39.86
N ASN A 331 -20.92 1.30 39.71
CA ASN A 331 -21.59 0.02 39.85
C ASN A 331 -20.54 -1.09 40.10
N GLN A 332 -20.58 -1.67 41.30
CA GLN A 332 -19.65 -2.75 41.70
C GLN A 332 -19.90 -4.07 40.97
N GLU A 333 -21.14 -4.38 40.60
CA GLU A 333 -21.46 -5.59 39.85
C GLU A 333 -20.94 -5.48 38.41
N LEU A 334 -21.10 -4.30 37.80
CA LEU A 334 -20.57 -4.03 36.46
C LEU A 334 -19.03 -4.13 36.42
N LEU A 335 -18.34 -3.72 37.48
CA LEU A 335 -16.89 -3.89 37.58
C LEU A 335 -16.48 -5.37 37.54
N LYS A 336 -17.28 -6.30 38.10
CA LYS A 336 -16.97 -7.73 38.06
C LYS A 336 -16.97 -8.27 36.63
N GLU A 337 -17.89 -7.79 35.80
CA GLU A 337 -18.04 -8.20 34.38
C GLU A 337 -17.08 -7.45 33.43
N THR A 338 -16.54 -6.32 33.89
CA THR A 338 -15.61 -5.48 33.13
C THR A 338 -14.21 -6.10 33.09
N ALA A 339 -13.59 -6.08 31.91
CA ALA A 339 -12.20 -6.52 31.75
C ALA A 339 -11.26 -5.56 32.50
N LYS A 340 -10.32 -6.12 33.26
CA LYS A 340 -9.36 -5.35 34.07
C LYS A 340 -7.97 -5.62 33.55
N LEU A 341 -7.24 -4.57 33.20
CA LEU A 341 -5.93 -4.68 32.57
C LEU A 341 -4.89 -3.81 33.29
N ILE A 342 -3.75 -4.40 33.62
CA ILE A 342 -2.58 -3.69 34.11
C ILE A 342 -1.49 -3.82 33.05
N ILE A 343 -0.87 -2.70 32.68
CA ILE A 343 0.22 -2.68 31.69
C ILE A 343 1.47 -2.08 32.35
N GLY A 344 2.56 -2.84 32.40
CA GLY A 344 3.82 -2.36 32.97
C GLY A 344 4.98 -3.33 32.76
N PRO A 345 6.23 -2.85 32.66
CA PRO A 345 7.41 -3.67 32.35
C PRO A 345 8.02 -4.34 33.59
N GLY A 346 7.53 -3.99 34.78
CA GLY A 346 8.07 -4.40 36.06
C GLY A 346 7.53 -5.76 36.50
N GLU A 347 8.28 -6.45 37.34
CA GLU A 347 7.82 -7.70 37.92
C GLU A 347 6.65 -7.43 38.90
N PRO A 348 5.50 -8.09 38.74
CA PRO A 348 4.41 -8.03 39.72
C PRO A 348 4.87 -8.53 41.09
N THR A 349 4.48 -7.85 42.16
CA THR A 349 4.68 -8.43 43.51
C THR A 349 3.77 -9.64 43.70
N LYS A 350 4.14 -10.54 44.63
CA LYS A 350 3.30 -11.70 44.97
C LYS A 350 1.87 -11.29 45.36
N GLN A 351 1.74 -10.23 46.16
CA GLN A 351 0.44 -9.69 46.56
C GLN A 351 -0.38 -9.19 45.37
N LEU A 352 0.27 -8.49 44.42
CA LEU A 352 -0.40 -8.07 43.19
C LEU A 352 -0.88 -9.27 42.37
N MET A 353 -0.06 -10.31 42.25
CA MET A 353 -0.45 -11.54 41.55
C MET A 353 -1.65 -12.21 42.22
N ASP A 354 -1.64 -12.34 43.55
CA ASP A 354 -2.77 -12.90 44.29
C ASP A 354 -4.04 -12.06 44.07
N ALA A 355 -3.94 -10.72 44.12
CA ALA A 355 -5.05 -9.82 43.85
C ALA A 355 -5.55 -9.93 42.40
N ALA A 356 -4.64 -10.00 41.43
CA ALA A 356 -4.97 -10.14 40.02
C ALA A 356 -5.73 -11.45 39.74
N MET A 357 -5.32 -12.55 40.36
CA MET A 357 -6.02 -13.84 40.28
C MET A 357 -7.41 -13.77 40.90
N VAL A 358 -7.55 -13.19 42.10
CA VAL A 358 -8.83 -13.10 42.82
C VAL A 358 -9.83 -12.20 42.12
N HIS A 359 -9.38 -11.09 41.53
CA HIS A 359 -10.25 -10.07 40.96
C HIS A 359 -10.36 -10.11 39.42
N GLY A 360 -9.71 -11.09 38.79
CA GLY A 360 -9.75 -11.26 37.33
C GLY A 360 -9.07 -10.13 36.59
N MET A 361 -7.88 -9.72 37.02
CA MET A 361 -7.06 -8.70 36.34
C MET A 361 -5.99 -9.38 35.50
N ALA A 362 -5.91 -9.00 34.22
CA ALA A 362 -4.80 -9.38 33.35
C ALA A 362 -3.65 -8.39 33.54
N ILE A 363 -2.43 -8.91 33.53
CA ILE A 363 -1.18 -8.14 33.57
C ILE A 363 -0.41 -8.47 32.30
N ILE A 364 -0.08 -7.46 31.50
CA ILE A 364 0.76 -7.60 30.30
C ILE A 364 1.94 -6.62 30.32
N SER A 365 3.01 -6.99 29.61
CA SER A 365 4.14 -6.11 29.36
C SER A 365 3.88 -5.09 28.25
N PRO A 366 4.60 -3.96 28.24
CA PRO A 366 4.64 -3.02 27.12
C PRO A 366 5.06 -3.68 25.80
N GLU A 367 5.96 -4.66 25.84
CA GLU A 367 6.42 -5.43 24.70
C GLU A 367 5.28 -6.23 24.06
N THR A 368 4.44 -6.86 24.87
CA THR A 368 3.26 -7.59 24.39
C THR A 368 2.24 -6.65 23.74
N LEU A 369 2.01 -5.46 24.32
CA LEU A 369 1.18 -4.44 23.70
C LEU A 369 1.78 -3.97 22.36
N GLU A 370 3.08 -3.69 22.32
CA GLU A 370 3.77 -3.28 21.10
C GLU A 370 3.64 -4.31 19.99
N LYS A 371 3.77 -5.61 20.29
CA LYS A 371 3.58 -6.68 19.31
C LYS A 371 2.17 -6.70 18.73
N LEU A 372 1.13 -6.52 19.56
CA LEU A 372 -0.25 -6.42 19.08
C LEU A 372 -0.44 -5.24 18.12
N VAL A 373 0.09 -4.07 18.50
CA VAL A 373 -0.02 -2.84 17.70
C VAL A 373 0.75 -2.98 16.38
N LYS A 374 1.94 -3.59 16.40
CA LYS A 374 2.71 -3.93 15.18
C LYS A 374 1.95 -4.86 14.26
N LEU A 375 1.35 -5.93 14.80
CA LEU A 375 0.54 -6.86 14.03
C LEU A 375 -0.64 -6.15 13.34
N GLN A 376 -1.39 -5.32 14.09
CA GLN A 376 -2.50 -4.52 13.54
C GLN A 376 -2.02 -3.49 12.50
N SER A 377 -0.84 -2.90 12.68
CA SER A 377 -0.28 -1.94 11.73
C SER A 377 0.15 -2.60 10.42
N GLN A 378 0.74 -3.78 10.50
CA GLN A 378 1.21 -4.53 9.33
C GLN A 378 0.05 -5.17 8.59
N TYR A 379 -0.94 -5.67 9.33
CA TYR A 379 -2.14 -6.31 8.81
C TYR A 379 -3.37 -5.60 9.42
N PRO A 380 -3.88 -4.54 8.78
CA PRO A 380 -5.05 -3.83 9.27
C PRO A 380 -6.23 -4.76 9.53
N ASN A 381 -6.89 -4.57 10.68
CA ASN A 381 -8.02 -5.39 11.15
C ASN A 381 -7.67 -6.86 11.47
N SER A 382 -6.40 -7.18 11.67
CA SER A 382 -5.98 -8.52 12.08
C SER A 382 -6.27 -8.84 13.55
N VAL A 383 -6.33 -7.81 14.41
CA VAL A 383 -6.62 -7.96 15.84
C VAL A 383 -8.13 -7.85 16.09
N ASP A 384 -8.77 -8.99 16.31
CA ASP A 384 -10.13 -9.07 16.86
C ASP A 384 -10.10 -8.91 18.39
N LEU A 385 -10.56 -7.75 18.86
CA LEU A 385 -10.61 -7.41 20.29
C LEU A 385 -11.53 -8.31 21.11
N ILE A 386 -12.63 -8.83 20.54
CA ILE A 386 -13.56 -9.74 21.24
C ILE A 386 -12.87 -11.07 21.50
N ILE A 387 -12.13 -11.57 20.51
CA ILE A 387 -11.35 -12.80 20.68
C ILE A 387 -10.18 -12.56 21.64
N LEU A 388 -9.45 -11.45 21.49
CA LEU A 388 -8.32 -11.08 22.37
C LEU A 388 -8.74 -11.04 23.84
N LYS A 389 -9.97 -10.62 24.15
CA LYS A 389 -10.51 -10.61 25.51
C LYS A 389 -10.34 -11.95 26.23
N ASN A 390 -10.47 -13.07 25.51
CA ASN A 390 -10.35 -14.42 26.09
C ASN A 390 -8.90 -14.80 26.45
N TYR A 391 -7.91 -14.08 25.93
CA TYR A 391 -6.49 -14.26 26.21
C TYR A 391 -5.97 -13.32 27.30
N LEU A 392 -6.79 -12.35 27.73
CA LEU A 392 -6.53 -11.51 28.91
C LEU A 392 -6.91 -12.28 30.18
N ILE A 393 -6.18 -13.36 30.45
CA ILE A 393 -6.41 -14.22 31.62
C ILE A 393 -5.99 -13.52 32.93
N PRO A 394 -6.57 -13.91 34.08
CA PRO A 394 -6.14 -13.39 35.38
C PRO A 394 -4.65 -13.67 35.67
N GLY A 395 -3.95 -12.70 36.24
CA GLY A 395 -2.51 -12.78 36.50
C GLY A 395 -1.68 -12.37 35.28
N GLN A 396 -0.52 -13.01 35.08
CA GLN A 396 0.37 -12.70 33.96
C GLN A 396 -0.20 -13.28 32.66
N ALA A 397 -0.57 -12.42 31.72
CA ALA A 397 -1.27 -12.80 30.49
C ALA A 397 -0.38 -12.79 29.24
N ASP A 398 0.88 -12.37 29.31
CA ASP A 398 1.77 -12.24 28.14
C ASP A 398 1.85 -13.51 27.29
N GLN A 399 1.99 -14.69 27.91
CA GLN A 399 2.09 -15.94 27.18
C GLN A 399 0.80 -16.31 26.45
N GLU A 400 -0.37 -16.02 27.03
CA GLU A 400 -1.65 -16.28 26.38
C GLU A 400 -1.88 -15.28 25.24
N VAL A 401 -1.56 -14.00 25.44
CA VAL A 401 -1.63 -13.00 24.36
C VAL A 401 -0.64 -13.34 23.23
N GLU A 402 0.54 -13.87 23.55
CA GLU A 402 1.49 -14.34 22.53
C GLU A 402 0.92 -15.53 21.73
N LYS A 403 0.20 -16.46 22.37
CA LYS A 403 -0.52 -17.54 21.65
C LYS A 403 -1.55 -16.97 20.68
N TYR A 404 -2.29 -15.94 21.09
CA TYR A 404 -3.23 -15.24 20.21
C TYR A 404 -2.55 -14.59 19.01
N ILE A 405 -1.43 -13.87 19.23
CA ILE A 405 -0.62 -13.27 18.16
C ILE A 405 -0.16 -14.35 17.19
N ASN A 406 0.44 -15.43 17.71
CA ASN A 406 0.93 -16.54 16.89
C ASN A 406 -0.20 -17.20 16.08
N HIS A 407 -1.38 -17.37 16.67
CA HIS A 407 -2.55 -17.91 15.96
C HIS A 407 -2.97 -17.05 14.79
N ILE A 408 -2.95 -15.71 14.93
CA ILE A 408 -3.20 -14.80 13.82
C ILE A 408 -2.11 -14.93 12.76
N SER A 409 -0.83 -14.95 13.16
CA SER A 409 0.28 -15.09 12.22
C SER A 409 0.20 -16.39 11.40
N GLU A 410 -0.13 -17.51 12.02
CA GLU A 410 -0.34 -18.79 11.31
C GLU A 410 -1.51 -18.71 10.32
N LYS A 411 -2.62 -18.08 10.72
CA LYS A 411 -3.73 -17.82 9.80
C LYS A 411 -3.28 -16.98 8.61
N LEU A 412 -2.55 -15.89 8.84
CA LEU A 412 -2.06 -15.00 7.77
C LEU A 412 -1.11 -15.73 6.81
N LYS A 413 -0.17 -16.53 7.32
CA LYS A 413 0.72 -17.38 6.50
C LYS A 413 -0.09 -18.30 5.59
N LEU A 414 -1.11 -18.96 6.14
CA LEU A 414 -1.99 -19.84 5.37
C LEU A 414 -2.72 -19.08 4.25
N ARG A 415 -3.29 -17.90 4.53
CA ARG A 415 -3.96 -17.07 3.51
C ARG A 415 -2.97 -16.63 2.43
N SER A 416 -1.79 -16.15 2.82
CA SER A 416 -0.76 -15.69 1.89
C SER A 416 -0.32 -16.82 0.95
N HIS A 417 -0.09 -18.01 1.50
CA HIS A 417 0.24 -19.21 0.72
C HIS A 417 -0.81 -19.52 -0.35
N ILE A 418 -2.10 -19.47 0.02
CA ILE A 418 -3.21 -19.70 -0.92
C ILE A 418 -3.25 -18.62 -2.01
N VAL A 419 -3.07 -17.34 -1.65
CA VAL A 419 -3.03 -16.24 -2.62
C VAL A 419 -1.88 -16.43 -3.62
N GLN A 420 -0.67 -16.76 -3.14
CA GLN A 420 0.48 -17.02 -4.00
C GLN A 420 0.29 -18.25 -4.89
N LEU A 421 -0.36 -19.30 -4.38
CA LEU A 421 -0.68 -20.48 -5.15
C LEU A 421 -1.61 -20.16 -6.32
N VAL A 422 -2.69 -19.40 -6.07
CA VAL A 422 -3.62 -18.98 -7.14
C VAL A 422 -2.90 -18.11 -8.17
N LYS A 423 -2.07 -17.16 -7.72
CA LYS A 423 -1.25 -16.32 -8.60
C LYS A 423 -0.37 -17.17 -9.53
N LYS A 424 0.36 -18.13 -8.97
CA LYS A 424 1.24 -19.03 -9.72
C LYS A 424 0.47 -19.86 -10.76
N LEU A 425 -0.67 -20.44 -10.37
CA LEU A 425 -1.48 -21.27 -11.27
C LEU A 425 -2.03 -20.48 -12.47
N ILE A 426 -2.30 -19.19 -12.29
CA ILE A 426 -2.72 -18.26 -13.34
C ILE A 426 -1.54 -17.92 -14.26
N ASP A 427 -0.41 -17.54 -13.66
CA ASP A 427 0.79 -17.13 -14.41
C ASP A 427 1.35 -18.30 -15.25
N ASP A 428 1.24 -19.55 -14.78
CA ASP A 428 1.73 -20.75 -15.49
C ASP A 428 0.85 -21.17 -16.70
N ARG A 429 -0.39 -20.66 -16.82
CA ARG A 429 -1.38 -21.20 -17.77
C ARG A 429 -1.93 -20.21 -18.81
N ASP A 430 -1.50 -18.95 -18.78
CA ASP A 430 -2.12 -17.86 -19.56
C ASP A 430 -3.66 -17.79 -19.40
N ASN A 431 -4.20 -18.41 -18.34
CA ASN A 431 -5.62 -18.46 -18.06
C ASN A 431 -5.95 -17.50 -16.93
N HIS A 432 -7.02 -16.74 -17.07
CA HIS A 432 -7.33 -15.64 -16.15
C HIS A 432 -7.96 -16.12 -14.84
N THR A 433 -8.39 -17.38 -14.76
CA THR A 433 -9.09 -17.97 -13.61
C THR A 433 -8.68 -19.42 -13.34
N VAL A 434 -8.91 -19.90 -12.12
CA VAL A 434 -8.61 -21.27 -11.67
C VAL A 434 -9.75 -21.81 -10.81
N GLY A 435 -10.20 -23.03 -11.09
CA GLY A 435 -11.27 -23.69 -10.34
C GLY A 435 -10.81 -24.30 -9.00
N VAL A 436 -11.74 -24.46 -8.05
CA VAL A 436 -11.47 -24.94 -6.68
C VAL A 436 -10.71 -26.27 -6.65
N GLU A 437 -11.11 -27.26 -7.47
CA GLU A 437 -10.48 -28.58 -7.48
C GLU A 437 -9.00 -28.52 -7.84
N MET A 438 -8.64 -27.66 -8.79
CA MET A 438 -7.25 -27.47 -9.21
C MET A 438 -6.44 -26.77 -8.12
N ILE A 439 -7.00 -25.75 -7.48
CA ILE A 439 -6.35 -25.07 -6.35
C ILE A 439 -6.14 -26.08 -5.22
N TYR A 440 -7.12 -26.91 -4.90
CA TYR A 440 -7.01 -27.94 -3.87
C TYR A 440 -5.95 -29.00 -4.19
N GLY A 441 -5.92 -29.51 -5.42
CA GLY A 441 -4.90 -30.45 -5.87
C GLY A 441 -3.49 -29.86 -5.78
N ALA A 442 -3.31 -28.63 -6.25
CA ALA A 442 -2.04 -27.91 -6.18
C ALA A 442 -1.63 -27.59 -4.74
N TYR A 443 -2.59 -27.25 -3.88
CA TYR A 443 -2.38 -26.94 -2.47
C TYR A 443 -1.74 -28.13 -1.74
N ASN A 444 -2.29 -29.33 -1.92
CA ASN A 444 -1.82 -30.54 -1.26
C ASN A 444 -0.38 -30.95 -1.63
N VAL A 445 0.12 -30.51 -2.80
CA VAL A 445 1.50 -30.80 -3.25
C VAL A 445 2.45 -29.61 -3.10
N SER A 446 1.97 -28.50 -2.52
CA SER A 446 2.72 -27.24 -2.39
C SER A 446 3.44 -27.06 -1.06
N ASN A 447 3.55 -28.11 -0.24
CA ASN A 447 4.01 -28.06 1.16
C ASN A 447 3.23 -27.01 1.99
N PRO A 448 1.91 -27.19 2.14
CA PRO A 448 1.06 -26.18 2.75
C PRO A 448 1.38 -25.98 4.24
N PRO A 449 1.20 -24.76 4.80
CA PRO A 449 1.40 -24.51 6.23
C PRO A 449 0.49 -25.35 7.14
N GLN A 450 -0.69 -25.73 6.64
CA GLN A 450 -1.69 -26.49 7.37
C GLN A 450 -2.44 -27.44 6.41
N SER A 451 -2.76 -28.66 6.83
CA SER A 451 -3.68 -29.51 6.05
C SER A 451 -5.09 -28.93 6.08
N LEU A 452 -5.73 -28.86 4.91
CA LEU A 452 -7.11 -28.42 4.76
C LEU A 452 -7.90 -29.48 4.00
N THR A 453 -9.18 -29.61 4.33
CA THR A 453 -10.17 -30.22 3.44
C THR A 453 -10.49 -29.27 2.28
N GLN A 454 -11.07 -29.80 1.21
CA GLN A 454 -11.50 -28.96 0.08
C GLN A 454 -12.54 -27.91 0.51
N GLN A 455 -13.40 -28.23 1.49
CA GLN A 455 -14.40 -27.31 2.02
C GLN A 455 -13.76 -26.16 2.80
N GLU A 456 -12.79 -26.44 3.69
CA GLU A 456 -12.08 -25.39 4.44
C GLU A 456 -11.28 -24.48 3.50
N LEU A 457 -10.62 -25.05 2.48
CA LEU A 457 -9.94 -24.26 1.46
C LEU A 457 -10.93 -23.36 0.72
N TYR A 458 -12.08 -23.90 0.33
CA TYR A 458 -13.11 -23.13 -0.35
C TYR A 458 -13.63 -21.96 0.51
N GLU A 459 -13.88 -22.17 1.80
CA GLU A 459 -14.27 -21.10 2.71
C GLU A 459 -13.22 -19.98 2.81
N ILE A 460 -11.93 -20.34 2.83
CA ILE A 460 -10.83 -19.36 2.79
C ILE A 460 -10.78 -18.64 1.43
N LEU A 461 -11.04 -19.32 0.31
CA LEU A 461 -11.14 -18.67 -1.00
C LEU A 461 -12.32 -17.67 -1.05
N ILE A 462 -13.44 -17.98 -0.38
CA ILE A 462 -14.55 -17.03 -0.21
C ILE A 462 -14.13 -15.84 0.64
N GLU A 463 -13.48 -16.09 1.79
CA GLU A 463 -12.93 -15.04 2.66
C GLU A 463 -12.01 -14.11 1.87
N LEU A 464 -11.06 -14.66 1.11
CA LEU A 464 -10.06 -13.93 0.31
C LEU A 464 -10.64 -13.21 -0.91
N SER A 465 -11.82 -13.65 -1.38
CA SER A 465 -12.54 -13.01 -2.50
C SER A 465 -13.65 -12.04 -2.05
N SER A 466 -13.85 -11.91 -0.75
CA SER A 466 -14.76 -10.93 -0.18
C SER A 466 -14.29 -9.50 -0.50
N PRO A 467 -15.21 -8.56 -0.77
CA PRO A 467 -14.89 -7.13 -0.85
C PRO A 467 -14.16 -6.58 0.38
N LEU A 468 -14.25 -7.24 1.53
CA LEU A 468 -13.57 -6.84 2.77
C LEU A 468 -12.07 -7.14 2.77
N THR A 469 -11.62 -8.17 2.05
CA THR A 469 -10.21 -8.60 2.02
C THR A 469 -9.58 -8.35 0.64
N GLY A 470 -10.29 -8.69 -0.44
CA GLY A 470 -9.97 -8.33 -1.82
C GLY A 470 -8.61 -8.81 -2.33
N TYR A 471 -8.14 -10.00 -1.91
CA TYR A 471 -6.88 -10.57 -2.41
C TYR A 471 -7.09 -11.41 -3.67
N LEU A 472 -8.26 -12.06 -3.76
CA LEU A 472 -8.70 -12.84 -4.90
C LEU A 472 -10.02 -12.27 -5.43
N GLY A 473 -10.34 -12.55 -6.68
CA GLY A 473 -11.67 -12.38 -7.24
C GLY A 473 -12.35 -13.72 -7.41
N ARG A 474 -13.68 -13.72 -7.47
CA ARG A 474 -14.50 -14.93 -7.62
C ARG A 474 -15.48 -14.76 -8.77
N ILE A 475 -15.55 -15.76 -9.63
CA ILE A 475 -16.64 -15.97 -10.58
C ILE A 475 -17.49 -17.10 -10.01
N LYS A 476 -18.70 -16.73 -9.60
CA LYS A 476 -19.65 -17.67 -9.00
C LYS A 476 -20.33 -18.46 -10.11
N GLU A 477 -20.28 -19.77 -10.02
CA GLU A 477 -20.95 -20.69 -10.94
C GLU A 477 -22.22 -21.28 -10.31
N THR A 478 -22.92 -22.12 -11.07
CA THR A 478 -24.19 -22.75 -10.65
C THR A 478 -24.04 -23.68 -9.44
N ASP A 479 -22.84 -24.23 -9.21
CA ASP A 479 -22.49 -24.92 -7.98
C ASP A 479 -21.20 -24.36 -7.36
N SER A 480 -21.09 -24.46 -6.03
CA SER A 480 -19.92 -24.00 -5.26
C SER A 480 -18.62 -24.70 -5.62
N LYS A 481 -18.67 -25.83 -6.34
CA LYS A 481 -17.49 -26.61 -6.73
C LYS A 481 -16.90 -26.12 -8.05
N SER A 482 -17.72 -25.50 -8.88
CA SER A 482 -17.38 -24.94 -10.19
C SER A 482 -16.91 -23.50 -10.11
N ASP A 483 -17.02 -22.88 -8.93
CA ASP A 483 -16.51 -21.53 -8.71
C ASP A 483 -15.05 -21.40 -9.12
N CYS A 484 -14.76 -20.29 -9.79
CA CYS A 484 -13.44 -19.97 -10.28
C CYS A 484 -12.90 -18.73 -9.58
N PHE A 485 -11.60 -18.74 -9.29
CA PHE A 485 -10.92 -17.65 -8.60
C PHE A 485 -9.85 -17.04 -9.49
N TYR A 486 -9.61 -15.74 -9.32
CA TYR A 486 -8.55 -15.03 -10.00
C TYR A 486 -7.74 -14.18 -9.02
N PHE A 487 -6.47 -13.94 -9.34
CA PHE A 487 -5.58 -13.15 -8.50
C PHE A 487 -5.86 -11.65 -8.67
N LEU A 488 -5.98 -10.92 -7.55
CA LEU A 488 -6.11 -9.46 -7.55
C LEU A 488 -4.85 -8.78 -7.01
N ARG A 489 -4.40 -9.16 -5.81
CA ARG A 489 -3.22 -8.57 -5.17
C ARG A 489 -2.55 -9.52 -4.20
N ASP A 490 -1.27 -9.29 -3.96
CA ASP A 490 -0.50 -10.04 -2.99
C ASP A 490 -0.98 -9.74 -1.55
N LEU A 491 -1.02 -10.78 -0.71
CA LEU A 491 -0.97 -10.65 0.74
C LEU A 491 0.48 -10.86 1.17
N PRO A 492 1.27 -9.78 1.36
CA PRO A 492 2.67 -9.90 1.73
C PRO A 492 2.79 -10.52 3.11
N MET A 493 3.81 -11.37 3.29
CA MET A 493 4.28 -11.81 4.59
C MET A 493 5.72 -11.33 4.72
N ASP A 494 6.06 -10.77 5.88
CA ASP A 494 7.45 -10.43 6.21
C ASP A 494 8.27 -11.65 6.61
#